data_AF-A0A1G3AJU4-F1
#
_entry.id   AF-A0A1G3AJU4-F1
#
_cell.length_a   1.000
_cell.length_b   1.000
_cell.length_c   1.000
_cell.angle_alpha   90.00
_cell.angle_beta   90.00
_cell.angle_gamma   90.00
#
_symmetry.space_group_name_H-M   'P 1'
#
loop_
_entity.id
_entity.type
_entity.pdbx_description
1 polymer ?
#
loop_
_entity_poly.entity_id
_entity_poly.type
_entity_poly.pdbx_seq_one_letter_code
_entity_poly.pdbx_strand_id
1 'polypeptide(L)' 'MTGSLDDRVEPLTWTRTHGDRRVVYVGLGHPDDFRDPQFRQLLVNAVFWSMDRAVPEVANPSE' A
#
# COMPACT_ATOMS: atom_id res chain seq x y z
N MET A 1 -1.01 -0.86 8.99
CA MET A 1 0.25 -0.17 9.37
C MET A 1 -0.14 1.04 10.20
N THR A 2 0.40 1.19 11.41
CA THR A 2 0.09 2.30 12.33
C THR A 2 1.38 3.02 12.69
N GLY A 3 1.35 4.35 12.73
CA GLY A 3 2.45 5.17 13.23
C GLY A 3 2.08 5.73 14.60
N SER A 4 3.09 6.00 15.43
CA SER A 4 2.90 6.64 16.73
C SER A 4 3.54 8.01 16.73
N LEU A 5 2.78 9.02 17.15
CA LEU A 5 3.28 10.35 17.51
C LEU A 5 2.79 10.67 18.92
N ASP A 6 3.72 10.81 19.85
CA ASP A 6 3.44 10.93 21.29
C ASP A 6 2.55 9.76 21.79
N ASP A 7 1.44 10.07 22.47
CA ASP A 7 0.47 9.10 23.01
C ASP A 7 -0.62 8.68 22.00
N ARG A 8 -0.50 9.06 20.71
CA ARG A 8 -1.52 8.79 19.69
C ARG A 8 -1.03 7.79 18.66
N VAL A 9 -1.83 6.74 18.47
CA VAL A 9 -1.65 5.76 17.40
C VAL A 9 -2.59 6.14 16.27
N GLU A 10 -2.02 6.56 15.14
CA GLU A 10 -2.78 6.92 13.95
C GLU A 10 -2.58 5.87 12.85
N PRO A 11 -3.61 5.58 12.05
CA PRO A 11 -3.49 4.65 10.95
C PRO A 11 -2.57 5.25 9.87
N LEU A 12 -1.44 4.60 9.64
CA LEU A 12 -0.49 4.96 8.59
C LEU A 12 -0.96 4.50 7.20
N THR A 13 -1.92 3.58 7.14
CA THR A 13 -2.50 3.07 5.90
C THR A 13 -3.95 2.68 6.13
N TRP A 14 -4.86 3.10 5.26
CA TRP A 14 -6.27 2.74 5.33
C TRP A 14 -6.89 2.56 3.94
N THR A 15 -8.00 1.82 3.90
CA THR A 15 -8.82 1.61 2.71
C THR A 15 -10.24 2.10 2.96
N ARG A 16 -10.89 2.63 1.93
CA ARG A 16 -12.30 3.03 1.98
C ARG A 16 -13.00 2.63 0.69
N THR A 17 -14.21 2.09 0.84
CA THR A 17 -15.10 1.78 -0.28
C THR A 17 -16.32 2.70 -0.22
N HIS A 18 -16.71 3.26 -1.36
CA HIS A 18 -17.92 4.10 -1.47
C HIS A 18 -18.64 3.82 -2.80
N GLY A 19 -19.65 2.94 -2.74
CA GLY A 19 -20.19 2.27 -3.93
C GLY A 19 -19.10 1.41 -4.58
N ASP A 20 -18.99 1.46 -5.91
CA ASP A 20 -17.97 0.71 -6.65
C ASP A 20 -16.58 1.38 -6.66
N ARG A 21 -16.41 2.47 -5.91
CA ARG A 21 -15.14 3.20 -5.83
C ARG A 21 -14.33 2.70 -4.65
N ARG A 22 -13.04 2.42 -4.91
CA ARG A 22 -12.08 1.91 -3.93
C ARG A 22 -10.91 2.87 -3.78
N VAL A 23 -10.74 3.41 -2.57
CA VAL A 23 -9.67 4.34 -2.22
C VAL A 23 -8.74 3.68 -1.22
N VAL A 24 -7.44 3.84 -1.45
CA VAL A 24 -6.37 3.42 -0.54
C VAL A 24 -5.50 4.63 -0.26
N TYR A 25 -5.18 4.85 1.01
CA TYR A 25 -4.28 5.88 1.47
C TYR A 25 -3.09 5.23 2.16
N VAL A 26 -1.89 5.69 1.81
CA VAL A 26 -0.63 5.28 2.42
C VAL A 26 0.07 6.57 2.86
N GLY A 27 0.32 6.70 4.18
CA GLY A 27 1.03 7.84 4.76
C GLY A 27 2.56 7.74 4.62
N LEU A 28 3.09 6.58 4.23
CA LEU A 28 4.48 6.40 3.80
C LEU A 28 4.67 6.86 2.35
N GLY A 29 5.91 7.15 1.97
CA GLY A 29 6.24 7.66 0.64
C GLY A 29 7.50 8.53 0.58
N HIS A 30 8.35 8.49 1.59
CA HIS A 30 9.68 9.07 1.48
C HIS A 30 10.44 8.35 0.35
N PRO A 31 11.29 9.02 -0.44
CA PRO A 31 12.03 8.37 -1.53
C PRO A 31 12.77 7.08 -1.12
N ASP A 32 13.24 7.00 0.12
CA ASP A 32 13.90 5.80 0.64
C ASP A 32 12.95 4.61 0.87
N ASP A 33 11.66 4.84 1.14
CA ASP A 33 10.66 3.77 1.32
C ASP A 33 10.55 2.91 0.04
N PHE A 34 10.75 3.52 -1.13
CA PHE A 34 10.72 2.83 -2.42
C PHE A 34 11.90 1.85 -2.64
N ARG A 35 12.95 1.92 -1.81
CA ARG A 35 14.02 0.92 -1.84
C ARG A 35 13.54 -0.41 -1.27
N ASP A 36 12.59 -0.38 -0.34
CA ASP A 36 12.01 -1.59 0.24
C ASP A 36 11.14 -2.34 -0.80
N PRO A 37 11.47 -3.59 -1.16
CA PRO A 37 10.63 -4.39 -2.07
C PRO A 37 9.22 -4.62 -1.53
N GLN A 38 9.02 -4.69 -0.21
CA GLN A 38 7.72 -4.88 0.41
C GLN A 38 6.84 -3.63 0.26
N PHE A 39 7.42 -2.43 0.38
CA PHE A 39 6.70 -1.18 0.14
C PHE A 39 6.25 -1.08 -1.32
N ARG A 40 7.11 -1.42 -2.27
CA ARG A 40 6.74 -1.51 -3.69
C ARG A 40 5.62 -2.51 -3.93
N GLN A 41 5.69 -3.69 -3.30
CA GLN A 41 4.62 -4.69 -3.40
C GLN A 41 3.29 -4.19 -2.82
N LEU A 42 3.33 -3.46 -1.70
CA LEU A 42 2.14 -2.83 -1.12
C LEU A 42 1.49 -1.87 -2.12
N LEU A 43 2.27 -1.04 -2.81
CA LEU A 43 1.76 -0.11 -3.82
C LEU A 43 1.17 -0.85 -5.03
N VAL A 44 1.81 -1.92 -5.50
CA VAL A 44 1.25 -2.78 -6.57
C VAL A 44 -0.10 -3.35 -6.12
N ASN A 45 -0.17 -3.96 -4.94
CA ASN A 45 -1.41 -4.52 -4.41
C ASN A 45 -2.51 -3.46 -4.29
N ALA A 46 -2.16 -2.27 -3.78
CA ALA A 46 -3.06 -1.14 -3.62
C ALA A 46 -3.66 -0.69 -4.97
N VAL A 47 -2.84 -0.55 -6.01
CA VAL A 47 -3.28 -0.17 -7.36
C VAL A 47 -4.23 -1.20 -7.95
N PHE A 48 -3.88 -2.49 -7.92
CA PHE A 48 -4.72 -3.55 -8.47
C PHE A 48 -6.01 -3.75 -7.68
N TRP A 49 -5.96 -3.63 -6.35
CA TRP A 49 -7.15 -3.65 -5.50
C TRP A 49 -8.11 -2.50 -5.82
N SER A 50 -7.59 -1.28 -6.02
CA SER A 50 -8.39 -0.10 -6.38
C SER A 50 -9.09 -0.24 -7.73
N MET A 51 -8.54 -1.03 -8.65
CA MET A 51 -9.13 -1.33 -9.95
C MET A 51 -10.07 -2.55 -9.94
N ASP A 52 -10.20 -3.25 -8.81
CA ASP A 52 -10.85 -4.56 -8.73
C ASP A 52 -10.28 -5.60 -9.70
N ARG A 53 -8.94 -5.68 -9.74
CA ARG A 53 -8.20 -6.60 -10.60
C ARG A 53 -7.31 -7.52 -9.77
N ALA A 54 -7.04 -8.71 -10.31
CA ALA A 54 -6.06 -9.62 -9.73
C ALA A 54 -4.67 -8.96 -9.72
N VAL A 55 -3.96 -9.12 -8.61
CA VAL A 55 -2.55 -8.70 -8.51
C VAL A 55 -1.72 -9.54 -9.49
N PRO A 56 -0.83 -8.93 -10.28
CA PRO A 56 0.02 -9.68 -11.21
C PRO A 56 0.97 -10.59 -10.41
N GLU A 57 1.20 -11.80 -10.92
CA GLU A 57 2.29 -12.62 -10.40
C GLU A 57 3.60 -11.85 -10.55
N VAL A 58 4.34 -11.73 -9.45
CA VAL A 58 5.67 -11.14 -9.49
C VAL A 58 6.52 -12.07 -10.35
N ALA A 59 6.99 -11.59 -11.50
CA ALA A 59 8.03 -12.30 -12.25
C ALA A 59 9.23 -12.40 -11.32
N ASN A 60 9.42 -13.60 -10.75
CA ASN A 60 10.49 -13.87 -9.81
C ASN A 60 11.81 -13.46 -10.50
N PRO A 61 12.58 -12.49 -9.98
CA PRO A 61 13.93 -12.33 -10.46
C PRO A 61 14.63 -13.65 -10.13
N SER A 62 15.09 -14.35 -11.17
CA SER A 62 15.95 -15.51 -11.01
C SER A 62 17.06 -15.17 -10.02
N GLU A 63 17.32 -16.09 -9.10
CA GLU A 63 18.36 -16.03 -8.05
C GLU A 63 19.69 -15.46 -8.53
#